data_AF-A0A1Q5Q6F0-F1
#
_entry.id   AF-A0A1Q5Q6F0-F1
#
_cell.length_a   1.000
_cell.length_b   1.000
_cell.length_c   1.000
_cell.angle_alpha   90.00
_cell.angle_beta   90.00
_cell.angle_gamma   90.00
#
_symmetry.space_group_name_H-M   'P 1'
#
loop_
_entity.id
_entity.type
_entity.pdbx_description
1 polymer ?
#
loop_
_entity_poly.entity_id
_entity_poly.type
_entity_poly.pdbx_seq_one_letter_code
_entity_poly.pdbx_strand_id
1 'polypeptide(L)'
;MPISTNFKLPSSVNALDLPTETNAAVFIAFLASTDPTTGRPWCPDVVAALPHLRAAFSDSTGPEVAFVEVGLRPEWRDPSNIYRTKWNVNSVPTLARYERISGKPQEVARLVEGEILDLKRLDKFIRGSI
;
A
#
# COMPACT_ATOMS: atom_id res chain seq x y z
N MET A 1 4.50 9.48 -11.84
CA MET A 1 3.02 9.36 -12.04
C MET A 1 2.48 8.84 -10.73
N PRO A 2 1.69 9.57 -9.92
CA PRO A 2 1.74 9.31 -8.48
C PRO A 2 0.93 8.09 -8.01
N ILE A 3 -0.06 7.61 -8.77
CA ILE A 3 -0.83 6.40 -8.42
C ILE A 3 -0.73 5.37 -9.54
N SER A 4 -0.02 4.28 -9.28
CA SER A 4 0.08 3.14 -10.19
C SER A 4 -0.91 2.05 -9.79
N THR A 5 -2.00 1.91 -10.56
CA THR A 5 -2.98 0.82 -10.40
C THR A 5 -2.61 -0.45 -11.17
N ASN A 6 -1.70 -0.34 -12.15
CA ASN A 6 -1.20 -1.47 -12.94
C ASN A 6 0.16 -1.99 -12.42
N PHE A 7 0.46 -1.72 -11.16
CA PHE A 7 1.72 -2.13 -10.54
C PHE A 7 1.71 -3.65 -10.36
N LYS A 8 2.55 -4.35 -11.13
CA LYS A 8 2.78 -5.78 -10.94
C LYS A 8 3.60 -5.97 -9.68
N LEU A 9 2.91 -6.29 -8.59
CA LEU A 9 3.56 -6.61 -7.34
C LEU A 9 4.53 -7.79 -7.57
N PRO A 10 5.84 -7.62 -7.32
CA PRO A 10 6.80 -8.70 -7.52
C PRO A 10 6.57 -9.83 -6.50
N SER A 11 7.19 -10.99 -6.73
CA SER A 11 7.06 -12.15 -5.84
C SER A 11 7.58 -11.90 -4.41
N SER A 12 8.39 -10.86 -4.20
CA SER A 12 8.94 -10.46 -2.92
C SER A 12 9.46 -9.02 -2.94
N VAL A 13 9.63 -8.43 -1.76
CA VAL A 13 10.20 -7.08 -1.57
C VAL A 13 11.55 -6.92 -2.27
N ASN A 14 12.39 -7.96 -2.27
CA ASN A 14 13.72 -7.93 -2.89
C ASN A 14 13.71 -7.70 -4.41
N ALA A 15 12.60 -8.03 -5.06
CA ALA A 15 12.40 -7.84 -6.50
C ALA A 15 11.61 -6.55 -6.81
N LEU A 16 11.41 -5.69 -5.80
CA LEU A 16 10.82 -4.38 -5.99
C LEU A 16 11.81 -3.47 -6.70
N ASP A 17 11.42 -3.01 -7.89
CA ASP A 17 12.20 -2.06 -8.66
C ASP A 17 11.99 -0.65 -8.07
N LEU A 18 12.75 -0.36 -7.02
CA LEU A 18 12.77 0.96 -6.41
C LEU A 18 13.63 1.92 -7.24
N PRO A 19 13.26 3.21 -7.32
CA PRO A 19 14.12 4.21 -7.94
C PRO A 19 15.51 4.20 -7.31
N THR A 20 16.54 4.41 -8.12
CA THR A 20 17.95 4.49 -7.68
C THR A 20 18.31 5.80 -6.99
N GLU A 21 17.37 6.75 -6.98
CA GLU A 21 17.48 8.03 -6.26
C GLU A 21 17.63 7.81 -4.75
N THR A 22 18.61 8.48 -4.14
CA THR A 22 18.80 8.48 -2.68
C THR A 22 17.67 9.34 -2.09
N ASN A 23 16.87 8.78 -1.15
CA ASN A 23 15.57 9.29 -0.65
C ASN A 23 14.29 9.00 -1.47
N ALA A 24 14.34 8.20 -2.54
CA ALA A 24 13.10 7.77 -3.18
C ALA A 24 12.40 6.67 -2.35
N ALA A 25 11.29 7.03 -1.71
CA ALA A 25 10.38 6.09 -1.06
C ALA A 25 9.26 5.68 -2.03
N VAL A 26 8.95 4.39 -2.05
CA VAL A 26 7.79 3.85 -2.77
C VAL A 26 6.79 3.34 -1.75
N PHE A 27 5.53 3.70 -1.97
CA PHE A 27 4.44 3.30 -1.11
C PHE A 27 3.63 2.20 -1.80
N ILE A 28 3.18 1.21 -1.04
CA ILE A 28 2.28 0.17 -1.55
C ILE A 28 1.08 0.09 -0.62
N ALA A 29 -0.10 0.38 -1.17
CA ALA A 29 -1.36 0.28 -0.48
C ALA A 29 -2.03 -1.05 -0.85
N PHE A 30 -2.11 -1.95 0.12
CA PHE A 30 -2.88 -3.20 0.03
C PHE A 30 -4.32 -2.93 0.40
N LEU A 31 -5.21 -3.12 -0.57
CA LEU A 31 -6.62 -2.76 -0.49
C LEU A 31 -7.48 -4.00 -0.77
N ALA A 32 -8.68 -4.04 -0.19
CA ALA A 32 -9.67 -5.04 -0.56
C ALA A 32 -10.10 -4.83 -2.01
N SER A 33 -10.17 -5.92 -2.80
CA SER A 33 -10.72 -5.86 -4.15
C SER A 33 -12.14 -5.35 -4.16
N THR A 34 -12.51 -4.78 -5.30
CA THR A 34 -13.89 -4.37 -5.56
C THR A 34 -14.81 -5.59 -5.65
N ASP A 35 -15.87 -5.61 -4.86
CA ASP A 35 -16.92 -6.63 -4.93
C ASP A 35 -17.72 -6.45 -6.23
N PRO A 36 -17.87 -7.50 -7.05
CA PRO A 36 -18.54 -7.42 -8.35
C PRO A 36 -20.05 -7.13 -8.24
N THR A 37 -20.65 -7.40 -7.07
CA THR A 37 -22.09 -7.18 -6.81
C THR A 37 -22.37 -5.73 -6.46
N THR A 38 -21.49 -5.11 -5.67
CA THR A 38 -21.71 -3.75 -5.14
C THR A 38 -20.90 -2.67 -5.87
N GLY A 39 -19.90 -3.06 -6.65
CA GLY A 39 -18.98 -2.14 -7.32
C GLY A 39 -18.10 -1.35 -6.34
N ARG A 40 -17.97 -1.80 -5.08
CA ARG A 40 -17.16 -1.16 -4.03
C ARG A 40 -16.25 -2.19 -3.34
N PRO A 41 -15.13 -1.77 -2.73
CA PRO A 41 -14.33 -2.67 -1.90
C PRO A 41 -15.18 -3.40 -0.87
N TRP A 42 -15.00 -4.72 -0.75
CA TRP A 42 -15.79 -5.54 0.19
C TRP A 42 -15.50 -5.22 1.67
N CYS A 43 -14.40 -4.51 1.96
CA CYS A 43 -14.00 -4.12 3.29
C CYS A 43 -14.41 -2.66 3.58
N PRO A 44 -15.20 -2.39 4.64
CA PRO A 44 -15.64 -1.04 4.97
C PRO A 44 -14.48 -0.10 5.33
N ASP A 45 -13.42 -0.60 5.98
CA ASP A 45 -12.25 0.22 6.33
C ASP A 45 -11.48 0.65 5.08
N VAL A 46 -11.44 -0.19 4.04
CA VAL A 46 -10.85 0.16 2.74
C VAL A 46 -11.69 1.23 2.06
N VAL A 47 -13.03 1.14 2.12
CA VAL A 47 -13.92 2.17 1.57
C VAL A 47 -13.67 3.52 2.26
N ALA A 48 -13.47 3.53 3.58
CA ALA A 48 -13.17 4.74 4.34
C ALA A 48 -11.76 5.30 4.06
N ALA A 49 -10.74 4.45 3.95
CA ALA A 49 -9.35 4.86 3.77
C ALA A 49 -9.01 5.28 2.33
N LEU A 50 -9.65 4.69 1.32
CA LEU A 50 -9.37 4.96 -0.10
C LEU A 50 -9.40 6.45 -0.49
N PRO A 51 -10.40 7.26 -0.12
CA PRO A 51 -10.41 8.69 -0.44
C PRO A 51 -9.24 9.43 0.21
N HIS A 52 -8.84 9.07 1.42
CA HIS A 52 -7.71 9.69 2.13
C HIS A 52 -6.38 9.33 1.48
N LEU A 53 -6.18 8.06 1.12
CA LEU A 53 -5.00 7.62 0.36
C LEU A 53 -4.91 8.33 -0.98
N ARG A 54 -6.01 8.37 -1.76
CA ARG A 54 -6.03 9.08 -3.05
C ARG A 54 -5.71 10.56 -2.89
N ALA A 55 -6.26 11.22 -1.87
CA ALA A 55 -5.97 12.63 -1.62
C ALA A 55 -4.49 12.84 -1.23
N ALA A 56 -3.95 11.99 -0.35
CA ALA A 56 -2.58 12.12 0.13
C ALA A 56 -1.53 11.90 -0.97
N PHE A 57 -1.83 11.05 -1.95
CA PHE A 57 -0.99 10.79 -3.12
C PHE A 57 -1.51 11.46 -4.41
N SER A 58 -2.38 12.47 -4.29
CA SER A 58 -2.91 13.19 -5.46
C SER A 58 -1.90 14.20 -6.04
N ASP A 59 -0.94 14.65 -5.23
CA ASP A 59 0.07 15.60 -5.64
C ASP A 59 1.07 14.94 -6.59
N SER A 60 1.21 15.51 -7.80
CA SER A 60 2.17 15.05 -8.82
C SER A 60 3.63 15.14 -8.40
N THR A 61 3.93 15.96 -7.39
CA THR A 61 5.27 16.11 -6.81
C THR A 61 5.47 15.24 -5.56
N GLY A 62 4.42 14.55 -5.12
CA GLY A 62 4.46 13.61 -4.00
C GLY A 62 5.11 12.28 -4.37
N PRO A 63 5.39 11.44 -3.36
CA PRO A 63 5.96 10.12 -3.60
C PRO A 63 4.97 9.20 -4.32
N GLU A 64 5.49 8.17 -4.98
CA GLU A 64 4.65 7.24 -5.75
C GLU A 64 3.99 6.20 -4.83
N VAL A 65 2.71 5.90 -5.11
CA VAL A 65 1.98 4.82 -4.45
C VAL A 65 1.45 3.80 -5.47
N ALA A 66 1.65 2.52 -5.17
CA ALA A 66 1.05 1.41 -5.88
C ALA A 66 -0.22 0.96 -5.14
N PHE A 67 -1.35 0.91 -5.82
CA PHE A 67 -2.59 0.36 -5.25
C PHE A 67 -2.72 -1.09 -5.69
N VAL A 68 -2.72 -1.99 -4.71
CA VAL A 68 -2.72 -3.44 -4.95
C VAL A 68 -3.94 -4.03 -4.28
N GLU A 69 -4.77 -4.67 -5.09
CA GLU A 69 -5.95 -5.35 -4.59
C GLU A 69 -5.60 -6.77 -4.12
N VAL A 70 -5.99 -7.11 -2.89
CA VAL A 70 -5.61 -8.39 -2.26
C VAL A 70 -6.46 -9.58 -2.69
N GLY A 71 -7.39 -9.37 -3.62
CA GLY A 71 -8.40 -10.34 -4.02
C GLY A 71 -9.73 -10.18 -3.29
N LEU A 72 -10.66 -11.08 -3.61
CA LEU A 72 -11.98 -11.13 -2.98
C LEU A 72 -11.89 -11.60 -1.53
N ARG A 73 -12.91 -11.27 -0.72
CA ARG A 73 -12.98 -11.67 0.70
C ARG A 73 -12.64 -13.14 0.99
N PRO A 74 -13.13 -14.15 0.24
CA PRO A 74 -12.76 -15.55 0.49
C PRO A 74 -11.27 -15.83 0.21
N GLU A 75 -10.71 -15.25 -0.85
CA GLU A 75 -9.28 -15.41 -1.21
C GLU A 75 -8.37 -14.75 -0.18
N TRP A 76 -8.78 -13.59 0.36
CA TRP A 76 -8.05 -12.88 1.41
C TRP A 76 -8.05 -13.62 2.74
N ARG A 77 -9.12 -14.36 3.04
CA ARG A 77 -9.24 -15.15 4.27
C ARG A 77 -8.35 -16.39 4.27
N ASP A 78 -7.91 -16.86 3.11
CA ASP A 78 -6.98 -17.98 3.01
C ASP A 78 -5.63 -17.59 3.66
N PRO A 79 -5.16 -18.33 4.69
CA PRO A 79 -3.84 -18.11 5.28
C PRO A 79 -2.70 -18.25 4.27
N SER A 80 -2.91 -19.02 3.19
CA SER A 80 -1.95 -19.25 2.11
C SER A 80 -1.89 -18.11 1.10
N ASN A 81 -2.70 -17.07 1.27
CA ASN A 81 -2.72 -15.91 0.39
C ASN A 81 -1.31 -15.30 0.25
N ILE A 82 -0.91 -14.98 -0.98
CA ILE A 82 0.44 -14.49 -1.30
C ILE A 82 0.77 -13.19 -0.56
N TYR A 83 -0.21 -12.32 -0.29
CA TYR A 83 0.01 -11.06 0.40
C TYR A 83 0.24 -11.28 1.91
N ARG A 84 -0.40 -12.30 2.50
CA ARG A 84 -0.14 -12.72 3.88
C ARG A 84 1.25 -13.36 4.02
N THR A 85 1.59 -14.26 3.10
CA THR A 85 2.80 -15.08 3.22
C THR A 85 4.08 -14.40 2.72
N LYS A 86 4.02 -13.65 1.61
CA LYS A 86 5.19 -12.99 1.00
C LYS A 86 5.37 -11.55 1.45
N TRP A 87 4.28 -10.86 1.76
CA TRP A 87 4.28 -9.43 2.11
C TRP A 87 3.94 -9.16 3.57
N ASN A 88 3.64 -10.21 4.35
CA ASN A 88 3.27 -10.12 5.76
C ASN A 88 2.12 -9.12 6.01
N VAL A 89 1.19 -9.02 5.06
CA VAL A 89 -0.01 -8.17 5.17
C VAL A 89 -1.06 -9.00 5.89
N ASN A 90 -1.39 -8.64 7.13
CA ASN A 90 -2.34 -9.41 7.94
C ASN A 90 -3.74 -8.78 8.00
N SER A 91 -3.81 -7.49 7.70
CA SER A 91 -5.04 -6.67 7.70
C SER A 91 -5.10 -5.81 6.43
N VAL A 92 -6.31 -5.41 6.04
CA VAL A 92 -6.53 -4.40 4.99
C VAL A 92 -7.49 -3.33 5.53
N PRO A 93 -7.29 -2.04 5.20
CA PRO A 93 -6.22 -1.49 4.36
C PRO A 93 -4.85 -1.51 5.06
N THR A 94 -3.76 -1.71 4.30
CA THR A 94 -2.38 -1.56 4.80
C THR A 94 -1.59 -0.70 3.83
N LEU A 95 -0.94 0.36 4.32
CA LEU A 95 -0.03 1.19 3.55
C LEU A 95 1.40 0.93 4.03
N ALA A 96 2.21 0.28 3.20
CA ALA A 96 3.61 -0.01 3.49
C ALA A 96 4.52 0.96 2.73
N ARG A 97 5.62 1.38 3.37
CA ARG A 97 6.65 2.24 2.79
C ARG A 97 7.93 1.43 2.61
N TYR A 98 8.44 1.47 1.39
CA TYR A 98 9.65 0.79 0.97
C TYR A 98 10.71 1.79 0.55
N GLU A 99 11.92 1.57 1.01
CA GLU A 99 13.08 2.39 0.68
C GLU A 99 14.27 1.51 0.35
N ARG A 100 15.22 2.08 -0.40
CA ARG A 100 16.48 1.41 -0.69
C ARG A 100 17.47 1.63 0.46
N ILE A 101 17.60 0.65 1.35
CA ILE A 101 18.59 0.64 2.43
C ILE A 101 19.77 -0.23 1.99
N SER A 102 20.97 0.34 1.97
CA SER A 102 22.21 -0.37 1.59
C SER A 102 22.11 -1.08 0.22
N GLY A 103 21.46 -0.41 -0.75
CA GLY A 103 21.27 -0.92 -2.11
C GLY A 103 20.11 -1.91 -2.29
N LYS A 104 19.42 -2.32 -1.21
CA LYS A 104 18.31 -3.29 -1.28
C LYS A 104 16.97 -2.63 -0.89
N PRO A 105 15.87 -2.97 -1.56
CA PRO A 105 14.55 -2.56 -1.13
C PRO A 105 14.22 -3.21 0.22
N GLN A 106 13.80 -2.39 1.18
CA GLN A 106 13.41 -2.83 2.50
C GLN A 106 12.17 -2.07 2.93
N GLU A 107 11.26 -2.76 3.61
CA GLU A 107 10.14 -2.10 4.28
C GLU A 107 10.66 -1.34 5.50
N VAL A 108 10.42 -0.04 5.54
CA VAL A 108 10.88 0.82 6.65
C VAL A 108 9.77 1.11 7.65
N ALA A 109 8.52 1.14 7.19
CA ALA A 109 7.36 1.41 8.04
C ALA A 109 6.07 0.98 7.35
N ARG A 110 5.00 0.81 8.14
CA ARG A 110 3.64 0.54 7.65
C ARG A 110 2.59 1.26 8.51
N LEU A 111 1.45 1.60 7.91
CA LEU A 111 0.22 1.98 8.58
C LEU A 111 -0.86 0.95 8.28
N VAL A 112 -1.64 0.55 9.28
CA VAL A 112 -2.68 -0.47 9.14
C VAL A 112 -4.05 0.06 9.57
N GLU A 113 -5.09 -0.36 8.85
CA GLU A 113 -6.51 -0.17 9.21
C GLU A 113 -6.83 1.29 9.56
N GLY A 114 -7.22 1.55 10.82
CA GLY A 114 -7.60 2.87 11.30
C GLY A 114 -6.44 3.87 11.38
N GLU A 115 -5.19 3.42 11.36
CA GLU A 115 -4.02 4.33 11.38
C GLU A 115 -3.94 5.19 10.11
N ILE A 116 -4.48 4.69 9.00
CA ILE A 116 -4.56 5.41 7.73
C ILE A 116 -5.59 6.54 7.80
N LEU A 117 -6.60 6.42 8.67
CA LEU A 117 -7.64 7.43 8.86
C LEU A 117 -7.14 8.62 9.70
N ASP A 118 -6.05 8.48 10.43
CA ASP A 118 -5.38 9.60 11.08
C ASP A 118 -4.57 10.39 10.05
N LEU A 119 -5.18 11.45 9.51
CA LEU A 119 -4.58 12.29 8.47
C LEU A 119 -3.24 12.91 8.88
N LYS A 120 -3.05 13.22 10.17
CA LYS A 120 -1.78 13.77 10.65
C LYS A 120 -0.70 12.70 10.63
N ARG A 121 -1.05 11.47 11.01
CA ARG A 121 -0.13 10.34 10.97
C ARG A 121 0.18 9.92 9.54
N LEU A 122 -0.81 9.90 8.65
CA LEU A 122 -0.66 9.62 7.23
C LEU A 122 0.28 10.63 6.55
N ASP A 123 0.07 11.93 6.77
CA ASP A 123 0.92 12.98 6.18
C ASP A 123 2.38 12.87 6.68
N LYS A 124 2.59 12.67 7.98
CA LYS A 124 3.94 12.43 8.54
C LYS A 124 4.61 11.19 7.95
N PHE A 125 3.85 10.11 7.79
CA PHE A 125 4.33 8.85 7.23
C PHE A 125 4.80 9.01 5.79
N ILE A 126 4.05 9.76 4.98
CA ILE A 126 4.37 10.04 3.57
C ILE A 126 5.58 10.97 3.44
N ARG A 127 5.67 12.00 4.29
CA ARG A 127 6.78 12.98 4.26
C ARG A 127 8.11 12.46 4.78
N GLY A 128 8.12 11.31 5.46
CA GLY A 128 9.34 10.75 5.98
C GLY A 128 9.83 11.29 7.32
N SER A 129 9.01 12.06 8.04
CA SER A 129 9.35 12.60 9.36
C SER A 129 8.87 11.71 10.52
N ILE A 130 9.06 10.39 10.39
CA ILE A 130 8.73 9.43 11.47
C ILE A 130 9.77 9.46 12.58
#